data_AF-A0A1F3BHY2-F1
#
_entry.id   AF-A0A1F3BHY2-F1
#
_cell.length_a   1.000
_cell.length_b   1.000
_cell.length_c   1.000
_cell.angle_alpha   90.00
_cell.angle_beta   90.00
_cell.angle_gamma   90.00
#
_symmetry.space_group_name_H-M   'P 1'
#
loop_
_entity.id
_entity.type
_entity.pdbx_description
1 polymer ?
#
loop_
_entity_poly.entity_id
_entity_poly.type
_entity_poly.pdbx_seq_one_letter_code
_entity_poly.pdbx_strand_id
1 'polypeptide(L)' 'MYCEANYFSGLLFSCPYKNELETCAFKEIRKIDLDKRIEYFLNTDLEEHRDLITKHLNCQNKNDYKIINDCD' A
#
# COMPACT_ATOMS: atom_id res chain seq x y z
N MET A 1 17.84 7.52 -0.57
CA MET A 1 17.21 6.70 0.49
C MET A 1 15.84 7.31 0.73
N TYR A 2 14.78 6.74 0.17
CA TYR A 2 13.42 7.25 0.40
C TYR A 2 13.10 7.04 1.87
N CYS A 3 12.68 8.11 2.56
CA CYS A 3 12.29 8.02 3.97
C CYS A 3 11.05 7.11 4.05
N GLU A 4 11.14 6.04 4.84
CA GLU A 4 10.12 5.00 4.96
C GLU A 4 8.71 5.58 5.24
N ALA A 5 8.66 6.63 6.06
CA ALA A 5 7.46 7.39 6.37
C ALA A 5 6.85 8.14 5.16
N ASN A 6 7.69 8.68 4.26
CA ASN A 6 7.23 9.36 3.04
C ASN A 6 6.65 8.37 2.03
N TYR A 7 7.26 7.19 1.94
CA TYR A 7 6.74 6.13 1.08
C TYR A 7 5.39 5.61 1.61
N PHE A 8 5.30 5.34 2.91
CA PHE A 8 4.06 4.87 3.54
C PHE A 8 2.91 5.87 3.44
N SER A 9 3.16 7.15 3.75
CA SER A 9 2.14 8.20 3.57
C SER A 9 1.70 8.31 2.10
N GLY A 10 2.64 8.22 1.15
CA GLY A 10 2.31 8.14 -0.28
C GLY A 10 1.36 6.99 -0.62
N LEU A 11 1.55 5.80 -0.03
CA LEU A 11 0.67 4.64 -0.23
C LEU A 11 -0.72 4.83 0.38
N LEU A 12 -0.82 5.43 1.57
CA LEU A 12 -2.10 5.68 2.25
C LEU A 12 -3.04 6.59 1.44
N PHE A 13 -2.48 7.57 0.74
CA PHE A 13 -3.26 8.60 0.04
C PHE A 13 -3.32 8.38 -1.48
N SER A 14 -2.32 7.73 -2.07
CA SER A 14 -2.12 7.71 -3.53
C SER A 14 -1.66 6.36 -4.08
N CYS A 15 -1.98 5.24 -3.42
CA CYS A 15 -1.69 3.90 -3.97
C CYS A 15 -2.17 3.78 -5.43
N PRO A 16 -1.28 3.46 -6.40
CA PRO A 16 -1.59 3.52 -7.83
C PRO A 16 -2.55 2.43 -8.29
N TYR A 17 -2.69 1.36 -7.52
CA TYR A 17 -3.61 0.25 -7.81
C TYR A 17 -5.03 0.63 -7.40
N LYS A 18 -5.66 1.53 -8.16
CA LYS A 18 -7.02 2.06 -7.91
C LYS A 18 -8.12 0.99 -7.87
N ASN A 19 -7.85 -0.20 -8.42
CA ASN A 19 -8.82 -1.30 -8.47
C ASN A 19 -8.47 -2.44 -7.50
N GLU A 20 -9.53 -3.07 -7.02
CA GLU A 20 -9.67 -3.97 -5.88
C GLU A 20 -8.90 -5.29 -6.01
N LEU A 21 -7.58 -5.26 -5.86
CA LEU A 21 -6.85 -6.48 -5.54
C LEU A 21 -7.36 -6.97 -4.19
N GLU A 22 -8.11 -8.08 -4.20
CA GLU A 22 -8.68 -8.67 -2.97
C GLU A 22 -7.62 -8.92 -1.90
N THR A 23 -6.37 -9.14 -2.32
CA THR A 23 -5.23 -9.42 -1.47
C THR A 23 -4.41 -8.18 -1.08
N CYS A 24 -4.83 -6.97 -1.47
CA CYS A 24 -4.11 -5.75 -1.14
C CYS A 24 -4.40 -5.31 0.30
N ALA A 25 -3.36 -5.26 1.13
CA ALA A 25 -3.44 -4.80 2.52
C ALA A 25 -3.98 -3.36 2.65
N PHE A 26 -3.81 -2.52 1.62
CA PHE A 26 -4.31 -1.14 1.60
C PHE A 26 -5.75 -1.03 1.07
N LYS A 27 -6.43 -2.13 0.72
CA LYS A 27 -7.83 -2.10 0.26
C LYS A 27 -8.74 -1.51 1.34
N GLU A 28 -8.65 -2.02 2.57
CA GLU A 28 -9.50 -1.57 3.67
C GLU A 28 -9.09 -0.18 4.16
N ILE A 29 -7.78 0.11 4.21
CA ILE A 29 -7.29 1.44 4.62
C ILE A 29 -7.79 2.54 3.69
N ARG A 30 -7.95 2.25 2.39
CA ARG A 30 -8.51 3.20 1.41
C ARG A 30 -10.02 3.41 1.49
N LYS A 31 -10.73 2.62 2.28
CA LYS A 31 -12.16 2.85 2.57
C LYS A 31 -12.37 3.76 3.77
N ILE A 32 -11.31 3.98 4.55
CA ILE A 32 -11.33 4.87 5.72
C ILE A 32 -11.34 6.33 5.25
N ASP A 33 -12.03 7.19 5.99
CA ASP A 33 -12.03 8.65 5.76
C ASP A 33 -10.62 9.25 5.89
N LEU A 34 -10.38 10.38 5.23
CA LEU A 34 -9.04 10.96 5.10
C LEU A 34 -8.45 11.40 6.45
N ASP A 35 -9.27 11.98 7.31
CA ASP A 35 -8.95 12.33 8.70
C ASP A 35 -8.51 11.12 9.52
N LYS A 36 -9.26 10.02 9.44
CA LYS A 36 -8.92 8.77 10.13
C LYS A 36 -7.66 8.09 9.57
N ARG A 37 -7.31 8.30 8.29
CA ARG A 37 -6.02 7.83 7.75
C ARG A 37 -4.83 8.59 8.31
N ILE A 38 -5.01 9.89 8.57
CA ILE A 38 -3.98 10.70 9.24
C ILE A 38 -3.81 10.19 10.68
N GLU A 39 -4.90 9.95 11.40
CA GLU A 39 -4.84 9.35 12.74
C GLU A 39 -4.17 7.98 12.72
N TYR A 40 -4.48 7.14 11.74
CA TYR A 40 -3.83 5.85 11.57
C TYR A 40 -2.31 6.02 11.39
N PHE A 41 -1.87 6.86 10.44
CA PHE A 41 -0.45 7.13 10.21
C PHE A 41 0.29 7.64 11.46
N LEU A 42 -0.36 8.45 12.29
CA LEU A 42 0.26 9.02 13.50
C LEU A 42 0.33 8.03 14.67
N ASN A 43 -0.58 7.05 14.72
CA ASN A 43 -0.70 6.09 15.83
C ASN A 43 -0.13 4.71 15.50
N THR A 44 0.07 4.37 14.24
CA THR A 44 0.68 3.12 13.81
C THR A 44 2.18 3.10 14.12
N ASP A 45 2.64 1.98 14.65
CA ASP A 45 4.05 1.81 14.98
C ASP A 45 4.91 1.56 13.73
N LEU A 46 6.22 1.70 13.89
CA LEU A 46 7.20 1.48 12.82
C LEU A 46 7.19 0.04 12.29
N GLU A 47 6.81 -0.95 13.08
CA GLU A 47 6.82 -2.35 12.66
C GLU A 47 5.64 -2.64 11.73
N GLU A 48 4.46 -2.13 12.07
CA GLU A 48 3.25 -2.21 11.26
C GLU A 48 3.41 -1.40 9.96
N HIS A 49 4.08 -0.25 9.99
CA HIS A 49 4.49 0.47 8.76
C HIS A 49 5.30 -0.43 7.81
N ARG A 50 6.31 -1.14 8.33
CA ARG A 50 7.17 -2.02 7.53
C ARG A 50 6.43 -3.22 6.98
N ASP A 51 5.58 -3.82 7.78
CA ASP A 51 4.76 -4.96 7.36
C ASP A 51 3.83 -4.54 6.21
N LEU A 52 3.15 -3.40 6.31
CA LEU A 52 2.29 -2.88 5.26
C LEU A 52 3.08 -2.55 3.98
N ILE A 53 4.23 -1.87 4.10
CA ILE A 53 5.13 -1.62 2.97
C ILE A 53 5.53 -2.94 2.29
N THR A 54 5.95 -3.94 3.07
CA THR A 54 6.36 -5.25 2.56
C THR A 54 5.22 -5.96 1.84
N LYS A 55 4.01 -5.93 2.41
CA LYS A 55 2.79 -6.45 1.78
C LYS A 55 2.49 -5.72 0.47
N HIS A 56 2.69 -4.40 0.39
CA HIS A 56 2.54 -3.64 -0.86
C HIS A 56 3.57 -4.05 -1.91
N LEU A 57 4.85 -4.15 -1.56
CA LEU A 57 5.90 -4.57 -2.49
C LEU A 57 5.63 -5.98 -3.04
N ASN A 58 5.17 -6.90 -2.18
CA ASN A 58 4.74 -8.24 -2.61
C ASN A 58 3.51 -8.19 -3.53
N CYS A 59 2.59 -7.25 -3.30
CA CYS A 59 1.45 -7.00 -4.17
C CYS A 59 1.89 -6.49 -5.56
N GLN A 60 2.91 -5.62 -5.62
CA GLN A 60 3.50 -5.16 -6.89
C GLN A 60 4.13 -6.31 -7.65
N ASN A 61 4.99 -7.10 -7.01
CA ASN A 61 5.69 -8.22 -7.64
C ASN A 61 4.73 -9.30 -8.21
N LYS A 62 3.59 -9.54 -7.54
CA LYS A 62 2.57 -10.48 -8.04
C LYS A 62 1.83 -9.95 -9.28
N ASN A 63 1.67 -8.63 -9.41
CA ASN A 63 1.08 -8.03 -10.62
C ASN A 63 2.10 -7.88 -11.74
N ASP A 64 3.36 -7.59 -11.43
CA ASP A 64 4.42 -7.60 -12.44
C ASP A 64 4.54 -8.99 -13.08
N TYR A 65 4.34 -10.08 -12.31
CA TYR A 65 4.25 -11.43 -12.87
C TYR A 65 3.03 -11.66 -13.79
N LYS A 66 1.93 -10.90 -13.62
CA LYS A 66 0.81 -10.89 -14.58
C LYS A 66 1.13 -10.06 -15.81
N ILE A 67 1.72 -8.87 -15.64
CA ILE A 67 2.05 -7.98 -16.75
C ILE A 67 3.12 -8.59 -17.67
N ILE A 68 4.02 -9.44 -17.15
CA ILE A 68 5.00 -10.17 -17.98
C ILE A 68 4.38 -11.36 -18.72
N ASN A 69 3.20 -11.85 -18.31
CA ASN A 69 2.50 -12.99 -18.94
C ASN A 69 1.25 -12.58 -19.74
N ASP A 70 0.89 -11.29 -19.79
CA ASP A 70 -0.18 -10.74 -20.64
C ASP A 70 0.40 -10.05 -21.91
N CYS A 71 1.50 -10.61 -22.43
CA CYS A 71 2.05 -10.31 -23.75
C CYS A 71 2.04 -11.59 -24.60
N ASP A 72 0.85 -12.11 -24.90
CA ASP A 72 0.59 -13.01 -26.03
C ASP A 72 -0.27 -12.29 -27.08
#